data_AF-A0A484A8Z5-F1
#
_entry.id   AF-A0A484A8Z5-F1
#
_cell.length_a   1.000
_cell.length_b   1.000
_cell.length_c   1.000
_cell.angle_alpha   90.00
_cell.angle_beta   90.00
_cell.angle_gamma   90.00
#
_symmetry.space_group_name_H-M   'P 1'
#
loop_
_entity.id
_entity.type
_entity.pdbx_description
1 polymer ?
#
loop_
_entity_poly.entity_id
_entity_poly.type
_entity_poly.pdbx_seq_one_letter_code
_entity_poly.pdbx_strand_id
1 'polypeptide(L)'
;MSFNAKDMTQGGQIANMRFRMFGQIANIIFYVLFILFWVLCGLMLMYRLSWQTFVNGCVYWWCTTLGPMRDIIRSQPVYTIQYYGQSLEYTSEQILADKYTIWCGEQLWTGFAFAAVVSLVICIVTFFIASWVLGRQGKQQSEDENTGGRQLSDKPKEVARQMKRDGVASDIKIGDLPILKNSEIQNFCLHGTVGSGKSEVIRRLLNYVRARGDMAIIYDRSCEFVKSYYDPSLDKILNPLDSRCAAWDLWKECLTLPDFDNISNTLIPMGTKE
;
A
#
# COMPACT_ATOMS: atom_id res chain seq x y z
N MET A 1 33.36 5.34 2.56
CA MET A 1 32.45 4.19 2.76
C MET A 1 33.31 2.94 2.80
N SER A 2 33.37 2.26 3.94
CA SER A 2 34.15 1.04 4.11
C SER A 2 33.41 -0.12 3.43
N PHE A 3 34.06 -0.78 2.46
CA PHE A 3 33.49 -1.92 1.76
C PHE A 3 33.57 -3.15 2.67
N ASN A 4 32.48 -3.47 3.35
CA ASN A 4 32.41 -4.59 4.28
C ASN A 4 32.02 -5.87 3.51
N ALA A 5 32.92 -6.85 3.47
CA ALA A 5 32.72 -8.11 2.72
C ALA A 5 31.47 -8.89 3.18
N LYS A 6 31.03 -8.70 4.42
CA LYS A 6 29.79 -9.27 4.97
C LYS A 6 28.54 -8.68 4.31
N ASP A 7 28.54 -7.38 4.03
CA ASP A 7 27.40 -6.70 3.40
C ASP A 7 27.30 -7.09 1.92
N MET A 8 28.44 -7.32 1.26
CA MET A 8 28.49 -7.84 -0.11
C MET A 8 27.94 -9.27 -0.22
N THR A 9 28.30 -10.16 0.72
CA THR A 9 27.81 -11.55 0.70
C THR A 9 26.32 -11.65 1.06
N GLN A 10 25.84 -10.85 2.02
CA GLN A 10 24.41 -10.75 2.33
C GLN A 10 23.60 -10.19 1.15
N GLY A 11 24.07 -9.11 0.53
CA GLY A 11 23.43 -8.53 -0.66
C GLY A 11 23.38 -9.52 -1.83
N GLY A 12 24.47 -10.25 -2.07
CA GLY A 12 24.55 -11.29 -3.10
C GLY A 12 23.59 -12.46 -2.86
N GLN A 13 23.45 -12.93 -1.61
CA GLN A 13 22.51 -13.99 -1.25
C GLN A 13 21.05 -13.56 -1.45
N ILE A 14 20.69 -12.34 -1.02
CA ILE A 14 19.34 -11.79 -1.20
C ILE A 14 19.02 -11.62 -2.70
N ALA A 15 19.97 -11.10 -3.49
CA ALA A 15 19.80 -10.96 -4.93
C ALA A 15 19.60 -12.30 -5.63
N ASN A 16 20.42 -13.31 -5.30
CA ASN A 16 20.28 -14.66 -5.86
C ASN A 16 18.93 -15.30 -5.48
N MET A 17 18.50 -15.15 -4.22
CA MET A 17 17.19 -15.64 -3.77
C MET A 17 16.06 -14.98 -4.56
N ARG A 18 16.08 -13.66 -4.72
CA ARG A 18 15.08 -12.91 -5.50
C ARG A 18 15.05 -13.35 -6.97
N PHE A 19 16.22 -13.59 -7.57
CA PHE A 19 16.31 -14.05 -8.95
C PHE A 19 15.72 -15.46 -9.14
N ARG A 20 16.01 -16.38 -8.20
CA ARG A 20 15.42 -17.73 -8.23
C ARG A 20 13.91 -17.71 -8.03
N MET A 21 13.41 -16.91 -7.08
CA MET A 21 11.97 -16.75 -6.86
C MET A 21 11.28 -16.13 -8.09
N PHE A 22 11.89 -15.12 -8.71
CA PHE A 22 11.38 -14.53 -9.95
C PHE A 22 11.30 -15.55 -11.08
N GLY A 23 12.35 -16.36 -11.28
CA GLY A 23 12.36 -17.43 -12.29
C GLY A 23 11.29 -18.50 -12.05
N GLN A 24 11.06 -18.89 -10.80
CA GLN A 24 9.99 -19.84 -10.43
C GLN A 24 8.61 -19.28 -10.78
N ILE A 25 8.34 -18.03 -10.39
CA ILE A 25 7.05 -17.38 -10.66
C ILE A 25 6.86 -17.21 -12.17
N ALA A 26 7.89 -16.76 -12.89
CA ALA A 26 7.84 -16.61 -14.35
C ALA A 26 7.55 -17.93 -15.06
N ASN A 27 8.18 -19.04 -14.62
CA ASN A 27 7.91 -20.37 -15.18
C ASN A 27 6.48 -20.84 -14.92
N ILE A 28 5.93 -20.59 -13.74
CA ILE A 28 4.53 -20.92 -13.42
C ILE A 28 3.57 -20.11 -14.31
N ILE A 29 3.79 -18.79 -14.42
CA ILE A 29 2.96 -17.92 -15.27
C ILE A 29 3.03 -18.37 -16.73
N PHE A 30 4.22 -18.68 -17.24
CA PHE A 30 4.41 -19.19 -18.60
C PHE A 30 3.65 -20.50 -18.82
N TYR A 31 3.75 -21.45 -17.90
CA TYR A 31 3.05 -22.74 -18.00
C TYR A 31 1.53 -22.57 -18.04
N VAL A 32 0.97 -21.71 -17.18
CA VAL A 32 -0.47 -21.42 -17.16
C VAL A 32 -0.92 -20.77 -18.46
N LEU A 33 -0.18 -19.77 -18.96
CA LEU A 33 -0.51 -19.10 -20.23
C LEU A 33 -0.38 -20.05 -21.43
N PHE A 34 0.58 -20.98 -21.40
CA PHE A 34 0.76 -21.98 -22.43
C PHE A 34 -0.42 -22.95 -22.49
N ILE A 35 -0.89 -23.45 -21.34
CA ILE A 35 -2.09 -24.28 -21.28
C ILE A 35 -3.31 -23.50 -21.76
N LEU A 36 -3.50 -22.27 -21.27
CA LEU A 36 -4.60 -21.40 -21.66
C LEU A 36 -4.63 -21.18 -23.18
N PHE A 37 -3.48 -20.93 -23.80
CA PHE A 37 -3.35 -20.75 -25.24
C PHE A 37 -3.85 -21.96 -26.03
N TRP A 38 -3.42 -23.17 -25.68
CA TRP A 38 -3.83 -24.39 -26.40
C TRP A 38 -5.30 -24.74 -26.18
N VAL A 39 -5.83 -24.50 -24.97
CA VAL A 39 -7.25 -24.68 -24.67
C VAL A 39 -8.11 -23.74 -25.51
N LEU A 40 -7.76 -22.44 -25.55
CA LEU A 40 -8.48 -21.44 -26.35
C LEU A 40 -8.40 -21.76 -27.85
N CYS A 41 -7.21 -22.13 -28.34
CA CYS A 41 -7.01 -22.49 -29.75
C CYS A 41 -7.86 -23.70 -30.13
N GLY A 42 -7.87 -24.75 -29.29
CA GLY A 42 -8.68 -25.95 -29.49
C GLY A 42 -10.19 -25.66 -29.48
N LEU A 43 -10.69 -24.93 -28.50
CA LEU A 43 -12.10 -24.54 -28.42
C LEU A 43 -12.54 -23.72 -29.64
N MET A 44 -11.69 -22.81 -30.10
CA MET A 44 -11.97 -21.94 -31.24
C MET A 44 -11.98 -22.70 -32.56
N LEU A 45 -11.08 -23.67 -32.72
CA LEU A 45 -11.08 -24.60 -33.86
C LEU A 45 -12.35 -25.47 -33.87
N MET A 46 -12.74 -26.03 -32.72
CA MET A 46 -13.96 -26.83 -32.62
C MET A 46 -15.23 -26.02 -32.92
N TYR A 47 -15.24 -24.72 -32.57
CA TYR A 47 -16.35 -23.83 -32.90
C TYR A 47 -16.41 -23.49 -34.40
N ARG A 48 -15.26 -23.38 -35.07
CA ARG A 48 -15.16 -22.93 -36.47
C ARG A 48 -15.28 -24.07 -37.49
N LEU A 49 -14.78 -25.25 -37.16
CA LEU A 49 -14.65 -26.37 -38.10
C LEU A 49 -15.57 -27.52 -37.68
N SER A 50 -16.24 -28.13 -38.67
CA SER A 50 -16.90 -29.40 -38.45
C SER A 50 -15.86 -30.49 -38.18
N TRP A 51 -16.26 -31.54 -37.46
CA TRP A 51 -15.37 -32.69 -37.20
C TRP A 51 -14.82 -33.31 -38.50
N GLN A 52 -15.66 -33.41 -39.54
CA GLN A 52 -15.26 -33.92 -40.85
C GLN A 52 -14.19 -33.01 -41.51
N THR A 53 -14.41 -31.69 -41.53
CA THR A 53 -13.46 -30.72 -42.10
C THR A 53 -12.12 -30.76 -41.35
N PHE A 54 -12.16 -30.88 -40.03
CA PHE A 54 -10.97 -30.98 -39.20
C PHE A 54 -10.15 -32.24 -39.53
N VAL A 55 -10.79 -33.42 -39.49
CA VAL A 55 -10.11 -34.70 -39.76
C VAL A 55 -9.56 -34.75 -41.19
N ASN A 56 -10.37 -34.38 -42.19
CA ASN A 56 -9.93 -34.38 -43.58
C ASN A 56 -8.82 -33.34 -43.84
N GLY A 57 -8.88 -32.18 -43.19
CA GLY A 57 -7.81 -31.19 -43.22
C GLY A 57 -6.52 -31.70 -42.59
N CYS A 58 -6.59 -32.44 -41.49
CA CYS A 58 -5.43 -33.09 -40.86
C CYS A 58 -4.82 -34.14 -41.79
N VAL A 59 -5.64 -34.97 -42.44
CA VAL A 59 -5.17 -35.97 -43.41
C VAL A 59 -4.52 -35.30 -44.62
N TYR A 60 -5.08 -34.19 -45.12
CA TYR A 60 -4.46 -33.40 -46.19
C TYR A 60 -3.07 -32.91 -45.78
N TRP A 61 -2.94 -32.22 -44.65
CA TRP A 61 -1.66 -31.70 -44.18
C TRP A 61 -0.65 -32.81 -43.85
N TRP A 62 -1.11 -33.94 -43.32
CA TRP A 62 -0.29 -35.13 -43.13
C TRP A 62 0.29 -35.65 -44.45
N CYS A 63 -0.55 -35.76 -45.49
CA CYS A 63 -0.13 -36.13 -46.83
C CYS A 63 0.82 -35.10 -47.44
N THR A 64 0.61 -33.80 -47.19
CA THR A 64 1.51 -32.73 -47.63
C THR A 64 2.89 -32.84 -46.97
N THR A 65 2.96 -33.08 -45.65
CA THR A 65 4.24 -33.25 -44.93
C THR A 65 5.00 -34.49 -45.39
N LEU A 66 4.30 -35.56 -45.73
CA LEU A 66 4.90 -36.80 -46.23
C LEU A 66 5.17 -36.80 -47.75
N GLY A 67 4.69 -35.80 -48.49
CA GLY A 67 4.88 -35.67 -49.93
C GLY A 67 6.33 -35.85 -50.41
N PRO A 68 7.34 -35.24 -49.75
CA PRO A 68 8.75 -35.40 -50.12
C PRO A 68 9.32 -36.80 -49.87
N MET A 69 8.72 -37.61 -48.98
CA MET A 69 9.17 -38.98 -48.69
C MET A 69 8.47 -40.03 -49.54
N ARG A 70 7.59 -39.60 -50.45
CA ARG A 70 6.71 -40.47 -51.22
C ARG A 70 7.46 -41.40 -52.17
N ASP A 71 8.54 -40.92 -52.80
CA ASP A 71 9.34 -41.69 -53.76
C ASP A 71 10.16 -42.82 -53.11
N ILE A 72 10.27 -42.81 -51.78
CA ILE A 72 11.00 -43.81 -50.99
C ILE A 72 10.07 -44.97 -50.58
N ILE A 73 8.75 -44.76 -50.61
CA ILE A 73 7.77 -45.70 -50.11
C ILE A 73 7.31 -46.64 -51.24
N ARG A 74 7.65 -47.94 -51.13
CA ARG A 74 7.31 -48.97 -52.14
C ARG A 74 5.80 -49.20 -52.33
N SER A 75 5.00 -49.02 -51.29
CA SER A 75 3.54 -49.22 -51.29
C SER A 75 2.84 -47.95 -50.84
N GLN A 76 2.09 -47.31 -51.74
CA GLN A 76 1.45 -46.03 -51.39
C GLN A 76 0.39 -46.26 -50.30
N PRO A 77 0.46 -45.53 -49.17
CA PRO A 77 -0.55 -45.62 -48.14
C PRO A 77 -1.87 -45.07 -48.68
N VAL A 78 -2.95 -45.78 -48.36
CA VAL A 78 -4.33 -45.36 -48.62
C VAL A 78 -4.89 -44.75 -47.34
N TYR A 79 -5.54 -43.59 -47.45
CA TYR A 79 -6.15 -42.89 -46.33
C TYR A 79 -7.65 -42.82 -46.52
N THR A 80 -8.39 -42.92 -45.41
CA THR A 80 -9.84 -42.80 -45.41
C THR A 80 -10.25 -41.34 -45.27
N ILE A 81 -10.97 -40.82 -46.26
CA ILE A 81 -11.61 -39.50 -46.23
C ILE A 81 -13.09 -39.68 -45.94
N GLN A 82 -13.61 -38.93 -44.97
CA GLN A 82 -15.05 -38.92 -44.68
C GLN A 82 -15.75 -37.89 -45.55
N TYR A 83 -16.74 -38.30 -46.33
CA TYR A 83 -17.53 -37.44 -47.19
C TYR A 83 -19.03 -37.63 -46.91
N TYR A 84 -19.63 -36.70 -46.17
CA TYR A 84 -21.07 -36.69 -45.84
C TYR A 84 -21.60 -38.04 -45.32
N GLY A 85 -20.85 -38.66 -44.40
CA GLY A 85 -21.22 -39.94 -43.79
C GLY A 85 -20.78 -41.19 -44.55
N GLN A 86 -20.14 -41.06 -45.72
CA GLN A 86 -19.48 -42.17 -46.41
C GLN A 86 -17.96 -42.12 -46.22
N SER A 87 -17.35 -43.29 -46.01
CA SER A 87 -15.90 -43.44 -45.92
C SER A 87 -15.35 -43.84 -47.28
N LEU A 88 -14.53 -42.98 -47.88
CA LEU A 88 -13.91 -43.24 -49.17
C LEU A 88 -12.40 -43.41 -48.99
N GLU A 89 -11.82 -44.32 -49.75
CA GLU A 89 -10.39 -44.61 -49.74
C GLU A 89 -9.67 -43.86 -50.86
N TYR A 90 -8.73 -43.00 -50.50
CA TYR A 90 -7.95 -42.20 -51.44
C TYR A 90 -6.46 -42.46 -51.25
N THR A 91 -5.70 -42.45 -52.35
CA THR A 91 -4.23 -42.39 -52.28
C THR A 91 -3.78 -40.97 -51.93
N SER A 92 -2.55 -40.81 -51.43
CA SER A 92 -1.99 -39.49 -51.12
C SER A 92 -1.99 -38.52 -52.31
N GLU A 93 -1.86 -39.01 -53.55
CA GLU A 93 -1.96 -38.17 -54.76
C GLU A 93 -3.36 -37.62 -54.97
N GLN A 94 -4.35 -38.50 -54.84
CA GLN A 94 -5.74 -38.14 -55.03
C GLN A 94 -6.17 -37.14 -53.96
N ILE A 95 -5.66 -37.25 -52.73
CA ILE A 95 -5.90 -36.28 -51.64
C ILE A 95 -5.24 -34.93 -51.92
N LEU A 96 -4.05 -34.90 -52.53
CA LEU A 96 -3.37 -33.64 -52.85
C LEU A 96 -3.91 -32.96 -54.12
N ALA A 97 -4.57 -33.71 -55.00
CA ALA A 97 -5.19 -33.20 -56.22
C ALA A 97 -6.68 -32.87 -56.07
N ASP A 98 -7.37 -33.48 -55.09
CA ASP A 98 -8.80 -33.27 -54.88
C ASP A 98 -9.09 -31.87 -54.32
N LYS A 99 -10.05 -31.18 -54.94
CA LYS A 99 -10.41 -29.80 -54.58
C LYS A 99 -11.03 -29.71 -53.19
N TYR A 100 -11.75 -30.76 -52.76
CA TYR A 100 -12.41 -30.76 -51.46
C TYR A 100 -11.43 -30.96 -50.30
N THR A 101 -10.47 -31.86 -50.43
CA THR A 101 -9.40 -32.07 -49.42
C THR A 101 -8.46 -30.87 -49.32
N ILE A 102 -8.10 -30.24 -50.45
CA ILE A 102 -7.36 -28.96 -50.47
C ILE A 102 -8.15 -27.89 -49.69
N TRP A 103 -9.44 -27.74 -49.98
CA TRP A 103 -10.30 -26.78 -49.27
C TRP A 103 -10.36 -27.07 -47.77
N CYS A 104 -10.48 -28.34 -47.36
CA CYS A 104 -10.44 -28.71 -45.93
C CYS A 104 -9.11 -28.34 -45.28
N GLY A 105 -7.99 -28.54 -45.98
CA GLY A 105 -6.66 -28.13 -45.55
C GLY A 105 -6.51 -26.62 -45.38
N GLU A 106 -7.02 -25.83 -46.34
CA GLU A 106 -7.05 -24.37 -46.27
C GLU A 106 -7.92 -23.86 -45.12
N GLN A 107 -9.12 -24.44 -44.93
CA GLN A 107 -9.99 -24.09 -43.80
C GLN A 107 -9.35 -24.42 -42.45
N LEU A 108 -8.66 -25.56 -42.35
CA LEU A 108 -7.93 -25.93 -41.13
C LEU A 108 -6.79 -24.94 -40.83
N TRP A 109 -6.00 -24.59 -41.84
CA TRP A 109 -4.87 -23.67 -41.69
C TRP A 109 -5.34 -22.25 -41.34
N THR A 110 -6.29 -21.72 -42.09
CA THR A 110 -6.84 -20.37 -41.84
C THR A 110 -7.56 -20.30 -40.49
N GLY A 111 -8.30 -21.36 -40.13
CA GLY A 111 -8.92 -21.51 -38.82
C GLY A 111 -7.91 -21.55 -37.68
N PHE A 112 -6.83 -22.32 -37.83
CA PHE A 112 -5.75 -22.41 -36.84
C PHE A 112 -5.00 -21.08 -36.69
N ALA A 113 -4.63 -20.44 -37.81
CA ALA A 113 -3.96 -19.14 -37.78
C ALA A 113 -4.80 -18.08 -37.07
N PHE A 114 -6.10 -18.02 -37.38
CA PHE A 114 -7.03 -17.12 -36.71
C PHE A 114 -7.18 -17.43 -35.22
N ALA A 115 -7.38 -18.70 -34.87
CA ALA A 115 -7.49 -19.15 -33.48
C ALA A 115 -6.21 -18.87 -32.67
N ALA A 116 -5.04 -19.07 -33.26
CA ALA A 116 -3.75 -18.80 -32.65
C ALA A 116 -3.56 -17.29 -32.38
N VAL A 117 -3.88 -16.42 -33.35
CA VAL A 117 -3.78 -14.97 -33.18
C VAL A 117 -4.71 -14.49 -32.07
N VAL A 118 -5.97 -14.91 -32.06
CA VAL A 118 -6.94 -14.49 -31.04
C VAL A 118 -6.53 -15.01 -29.66
N SER A 119 -6.14 -16.28 -29.57
CA SER A 119 -5.69 -16.88 -28.30
C SER A 119 -4.43 -16.19 -27.77
N LEU A 120 -3.49 -15.81 -28.64
CA LEU A 120 -2.29 -15.08 -28.27
C LEU A 120 -2.63 -13.70 -27.70
N VAL A 121 -3.53 -12.95 -28.34
CA VAL A 121 -3.98 -11.64 -27.84
C VAL A 121 -4.62 -11.77 -26.46
N ILE A 122 -5.47 -12.78 -26.25
CA ILE A 122 -6.10 -13.04 -24.95
C ILE A 122 -5.05 -13.37 -23.88
N CYS A 123 -4.06 -14.21 -24.19
CA CYS A 123 -2.97 -14.54 -23.27
C CYS A 123 -2.13 -13.30 -22.90
N ILE A 124 -1.82 -12.44 -23.87
CA ILE A 124 -1.07 -11.19 -23.64
C ILE A 124 -1.85 -10.26 -22.70
N VAL A 125 -3.14 -10.04 -22.97
CA VAL A 125 -3.99 -9.20 -22.12
C VAL A 125 -4.07 -9.78 -20.70
N THR A 126 -4.29 -11.08 -20.58
CA THR A 126 -4.35 -11.78 -19.29
C THR A 126 -3.04 -11.65 -18.51
N PHE A 127 -1.89 -11.75 -19.19
CA PHE A 127 -0.57 -11.56 -18.59
C PHE A 127 -0.39 -10.15 -18.01
N PHE A 128 -0.78 -9.11 -18.75
CA PHE A 128 -0.67 -7.73 -18.26
C PHE A 128 -1.60 -7.47 -17.08
N ILE A 129 -2.84 -7.96 -17.11
CA ILE A 129 -3.79 -7.84 -16.01
C ILE A 129 -3.25 -8.56 -14.76
N ALA A 130 -2.83 -9.81 -14.90
CA ALA A 130 -2.27 -10.59 -13.80
C ALA A 130 -1.02 -9.92 -13.20
N SER A 131 -0.09 -9.47 -14.05
CA SER A 131 1.12 -8.76 -13.61
C SER A 131 0.80 -7.47 -12.85
N TRP A 132 -0.20 -6.71 -13.30
CA TRP A 132 -0.62 -5.48 -12.64
C TRP A 132 -1.30 -5.75 -11.29
N VAL A 133 -2.17 -6.76 -11.22
CA VAL A 133 -2.82 -7.17 -9.96
C VAL A 133 -1.78 -7.65 -8.95
N LEU A 134 -0.87 -8.53 -9.36
CA LEU A 134 0.21 -9.04 -8.52
C LEU A 134 1.15 -7.91 -8.07
N GLY A 135 1.48 -6.97 -8.95
CA GLY A 135 2.30 -5.80 -8.59
C GLY A 135 1.62 -4.89 -7.56
N ARG A 136 0.30 -4.67 -7.69
CA ARG A 136 -0.47 -3.90 -6.70
C ARG A 136 -0.56 -4.61 -5.36
N GLN A 137 -0.88 -5.90 -5.35
CA GLN A 137 -0.95 -6.71 -4.14
C GLN A 137 0.42 -6.82 -3.46
N GLY A 138 1.49 -7.01 -4.24
CA GLY A 138 2.86 -7.03 -3.73
C GLY A 138 3.26 -5.70 -3.11
N LYS A 139 2.82 -4.57 -3.67
CA LYS A 139 3.04 -3.25 -3.06
C LYS A 139 2.32 -3.13 -1.72
N GLN A 140 1.06 -3.56 -1.62
CA GLN A 140 0.29 -3.52 -0.39
C GLN A 140 0.86 -4.44 0.70
N GLN A 141 1.37 -5.62 0.34
CA GLN A 141 1.99 -6.55 1.28
C GLN A 141 3.44 -6.19 1.64
N SER A 142 4.11 -5.38 0.83
CA SER A 142 5.44 -4.87 1.12
C SER A 142 5.42 -3.65 2.02
N GLU A 143 4.26 -3.03 2.25
CA GLU A 143 4.15 -1.99 3.27
C GLU A 143 4.29 -2.64 4.64
N ASP A 144 5.23 -2.14 5.44
CA ASP A 144 5.47 -2.68 6.77
C ASP A 144 4.17 -2.67 7.57
N GLU A 145 3.71 -3.86 7.96
CA GLU A 145 2.52 -4.00 8.78
C GLU A 145 2.85 -3.54 10.19
N ASN A 146 2.20 -2.47 10.63
CA ASN A 146 2.42 -1.96 11.97
C ASN A 146 1.72 -2.85 12.99
N THR A 147 2.47 -3.77 13.57
CA THR A 147 1.98 -4.72 14.58
C THR A 147 1.64 -4.06 15.92
N GLY A 148 2.05 -2.80 16.15
CA GLY A 148 1.64 -2.00 17.29
C GLY A 148 2.66 -0.93 17.69
N GLY A 149 2.34 -0.18 18.75
CA GLY A 149 3.22 0.84 19.31
C GLY A 149 3.04 2.23 18.69
N ARG A 150 4.04 3.09 18.93
CA ARG A 150 4.02 4.50 18.48
C ARG A 150 4.68 4.61 17.12
N GLN A 151 3.97 5.19 16.17
CA GLN A 151 4.52 5.55 14.87
C GLN A 151 4.97 7.00 14.87
N LEU A 152 6.17 7.24 14.36
CA LEU A 152 6.66 8.57 14.05
C LEU A 152 6.26 8.91 12.61
N SER A 153 5.69 10.09 12.42
CA SER A 153 5.43 10.65 11.09
C SER A 153 6.22 11.93 10.91
N ASP A 154 6.99 12.02 9.84
CA ASP A 154 7.77 13.21 9.49
C ASP A 154 6.90 14.33 8.89
N LYS A 155 5.59 14.10 8.73
CA LYS A 155 4.67 15.02 8.09
C LYS A 155 3.53 15.42 9.04
N PRO A 156 3.75 16.44 9.90
CA PRO A 156 2.75 16.90 10.86
C PRO A 156 1.38 17.24 10.26
N LYS A 157 1.36 17.75 9.01
CA LYS A 157 0.13 18.10 8.30
C LYS A 157 -0.73 16.88 7.95
N GLU A 158 -0.11 15.74 7.65
CA GLU A 158 -0.83 14.49 7.38
C GLU A 158 -1.49 13.99 8.67
N VAL A 159 -0.75 14.02 9.80
CA VAL A 159 -1.27 13.67 11.13
C VAL A 159 -2.41 14.61 11.54
N ALA A 160 -2.25 15.91 11.37
CA ALA A 160 -3.31 16.88 11.68
C ALA A 160 -4.58 16.64 10.86
N ARG A 161 -4.45 16.27 9.57
CA ARG A 161 -5.58 15.93 8.70
C ARG A 161 -6.25 14.63 9.17
N GLN A 162 -5.48 13.64 9.56
CA GLN A 162 -5.98 12.40 10.15
C GLN A 162 -6.75 12.67 11.44
N MET A 163 -6.16 13.38 12.40
CA MET A 163 -6.82 13.76 13.67
C MET A 163 -8.14 14.51 13.44
N LYS A 164 -8.19 15.38 12.42
CA LYS A 164 -9.42 16.08 12.04
C LYS A 164 -10.47 15.14 11.45
N ARG A 165 -10.06 14.20 10.59
CA ARG A 165 -10.95 13.17 10.01
C ARG A 165 -11.53 12.26 11.09
N ASP A 166 -10.72 11.94 12.10
CA ASP A 166 -11.09 11.04 13.19
C ASP A 166 -11.87 11.75 14.31
N GLY A 167 -12.05 13.08 14.21
CA GLY A 167 -12.81 13.87 15.20
C GLY A 167 -12.10 14.09 16.54
N VAL A 168 -10.79 13.79 16.61
CA VAL A 168 -9.96 13.87 17.83
C VAL A 168 -9.02 15.07 17.85
N ALA A 169 -9.09 15.96 16.85
CA ALA A 169 -8.31 17.19 16.84
C ALA A 169 -8.89 18.24 17.80
N SER A 170 -8.04 18.76 18.69
CA SER A 170 -8.32 19.97 19.48
C SER A 170 -8.15 21.23 18.63
N ASP A 171 -8.75 22.33 19.08
CA ASP A 171 -8.51 23.69 18.58
C ASP A 171 -7.19 24.27 19.11
N ILE A 172 -6.62 23.74 20.20
CA ILE A 172 -5.27 24.08 20.66
C ILE A 172 -4.23 23.40 19.76
N LYS A 173 -3.27 24.19 19.26
CA LYS A 173 -2.17 23.69 18.41
C LYS A 173 -0.80 24.03 18.95
N ILE A 174 0.12 23.09 18.81
CA ILE A 174 1.56 23.29 19.02
C ILE A 174 2.24 23.25 17.65
N GLY A 175 2.54 24.42 17.10
CA GLY A 175 3.00 24.55 15.71
C GLY A 175 1.89 24.15 14.73
N ASP A 176 2.22 23.26 13.79
CA ASP A 176 1.26 22.76 12.78
C ASP A 176 0.34 21.64 13.29
N LEU A 177 0.58 21.12 14.49
CA LEU A 177 -0.11 19.93 15.01
C LEU A 177 -1.15 20.32 16.09
N PRO A 178 -2.43 19.94 15.94
CA PRO A 178 -3.39 20.02 17.02
C PRO A 178 -3.05 19.00 18.11
N ILE A 179 -3.29 19.35 19.38
CA ILE A 179 -3.26 18.36 20.45
C ILE A 179 -4.50 17.46 20.36
N LEU A 180 -4.51 16.37 21.15
CA LEU A 180 -5.69 15.53 21.28
C LEU A 180 -6.82 16.32 21.94
N LYS A 181 -8.03 16.16 21.43
CA LYS A 181 -9.23 16.79 22.00
C LYS A 181 -9.39 16.37 23.45
N ASN A 182 -9.63 17.34 24.33
CA ASN A 182 -9.77 17.16 25.78
C ASN A 182 -8.49 16.64 26.48
N SER A 183 -7.32 16.67 25.84
CA SER A 183 -6.07 16.31 26.53
C SER A 183 -5.52 17.45 27.39
N GLU A 184 -6.06 18.67 27.27
CA GLU A 184 -5.62 19.82 28.05
C GLU A 184 -5.76 19.64 29.57
N ILE A 185 -6.72 18.83 30.02
CA ILE A 185 -6.94 18.50 31.44
C ILE A 185 -5.97 17.43 31.97
N GLN A 186 -5.17 16.80 31.11
CA GLN A 186 -4.24 15.73 31.49
C GLN A 186 -2.85 16.26 31.90
N ASN A 187 -2.71 17.59 31.99
CA ASN A 187 -1.46 18.32 32.20
C ASN A 187 -0.43 18.15 31.07
N PHE A 188 0.51 19.10 30.98
CA PHE A 188 1.60 19.09 30.01
C PHE A 188 2.95 19.09 30.72
N CYS A 189 3.88 18.29 30.21
CA CYS A 189 5.29 18.38 30.59
C CYS A 189 6.11 18.88 29.39
N LEU A 190 6.70 20.07 29.52
CA LEU A 190 7.59 20.65 28.53
C LEU A 190 9.04 20.40 28.95
N HIS A 191 9.70 19.45 28.31
CA HIS A 191 11.09 19.10 28.59
C HIS A 191 12.04 19.59 27.48
N GLY A 192 13.20 20.14 27.84
CA GLY A 192 14.20 20.62 26.89
C GLY A 192 15.27 21.51 27.52
N THR A 193 16.37 21.74 26.81
CA THR A 193 17.48 22.59 27.26
C THR A 193 17.12 24.09 27.29
N VAL A 194 17.96 24.93 27.90
CA VAL A 194 17.80 26.39 27.83
C VAL A 194 17.86 26.83 26.36
N GLY A 195 16.96 27.71 25.94
CA GLY A 195 16.87 28.17 24.54
C GLY A 195 16.07 27.27 23.60
N SER A 196 15.57 26.10 24.05
CA SER A 196 14.81 25.17 23.20
C SER A 196 13.38 25.62 22.84
N GLY A 197 12.98 26.85 23.21
CA GLY A 197 11.65 27.40 22.90
C GLY A 197 10.52 27.03 23.87
N LYS A 198 10.79 26.44 25.04
CA LYS A 198 9.73 26.11 26.04
C LYS A 198 8.85 27.31 26.39
N SER A 199 9.44 28.47 26.66
CA SER A 199 8.68 29.69 26.98
C SER A 199 7.80 30.16 25.82
N GLU A 200 8.23 29.93 24.58
CA GLU A 200 7.44 30.26 23.38
C GLU A 200 6.21 29.35 23.25
N VAL A 201 6.36 28.06 23.57
CA VAL A 201 5.21 27.14 23.65
C VAL A 201 4.22 27.62 24.70
N ILE A 202 4.69 28.02 25.90
CA ILE A 202 3.83 28.55 26.97
C ILE A 202 3.11 29.82 26.50
N ARG A 203 3.80 30.77 25.85
CA ARG A 203 3.18 31.99 25.30
C ARG A 203 2.01 31.67 24.35
N ARG A 204 2.21 30.70 23.45
CA ARG A 204 1.14 30.28 22.53
C ARG A 204 -0.04 29.65 23.26
N LEU A 205 0.22 28.82 24.28
CA LEU A 205 -0.85 28.27 25.12
C LEU A 205 -1.63 29.37 25.85
N LEU A 206 -0.94 30.37 26.40
CA LEU A 206 -1.56 31.53 27.05
C LEU A 206 -2.43 32.34 26.08
N ASN A 207 -2.07 32.44 24.80
CA ASN A 207 -2.93 33.08 23.80
C ASN A 207 -4.26 32.34 23.65
N TYR A 208 -4.27 31.00 23.65
CA TYR A 208 -5.51 30.22 23.60
C TYR A 208 -6.35 30.42 24.86
N VAL A 209 -5.71 30.35 26.04
CA VAL A 209 -6.36 30.60 27.34
C VAL A 209 -7.04 31.97 27.34
N ARG A 210 -6.31 33.03 26.97
CA ARG A 210 -6.83 34.40 26.90
C ARG A 210 -7.98 34.52 25.90
N ALA A 211 -7.84 33.93 24.70
CA ALA A 211 -8.86 33.99 23.67
C ALA A 211 -10.16 33.27 24.05
N ARG A 212 -10.06 32.20 24.86
CA ARG A 212 -11.21 31.46 25.40
C ARG A 212 -11.82 32.12 26.63
N GLY A 213 -11.09 33.02 27.29
CA GLY A 213 -11.48 33.59 28.59
C GLY A 213 -11.24 32.63 29.76
N ASP A 214 -10.35 31.64 29.58
CA ASP A 214 -10.01 30.68 30.62
C ASP A 214 -9.16 31.34 31.71
N MET A 215 -9.33 30.92 32.97
CA MET A 215 -8.51 31.37 34.09
C MET A 215 -7.17 30.65 34.09
N ALA A 216 -6.07 31.39 34.24
CA ALA A 216 -4.74 30.82 34.41
C ALA A 216 -4.00 31.45 35.59
N ILE A 217 -3.27 30.60 36.32
CA ILE A 217 -2.33 31.01 37.36
C ILE A 217 -0.93 30.78 36.78
N ILE A 218 -0.14 31.85 36.71
CA ILE A 218 1.19 31.82 36.06
C ILE A 218 2.25 32.10 37.12
N TYR A 219 3.10 31.10 37.38
CA TYR A 219 4.31 31.30 38.17
C TYR A 219 5.43 31.88 37.29
N ASP A 220 5.50 33.20 37.23
CA ASP A 220 6.43 33.94 36.35
C ASP A 220 7.67 34.44 37.09
N ARG A 221 8.62 33.53 37.32
CA ARG A 221 9.88 33.86 38.03
C ARG A 221 10.71 34.96 37.35
N SER A 222 10.67 35.05 36.02
CA SER A 222 11.47 36.00 35.24
C SER A 222 10.74 37.30 34.88
N CYS A 223 9.46 37.44 35.28
CA CYS A 223 8.59 38.56 34.92
C CYS A 223 8.42 38.77 33.39
N GLU A 224 8.62 37.72 32.60
CA GLU A 224 8.60 37.77 31.13
C GLU A 224 7.16 37.70 30.58
N PHE A 225 6.28 36.99 31.27
CA PHE A 225 4.87 36.88 30.92
C PHE A 225 4.10 38.11 31.39
N VAL A 226 4.33 38.56 32.63
CA VAL A 226 3.73 39.80 33.15
C VAL A 226 4.06 40.98 32.25
N LYS A 227 5.29 41.11 31.76
CA LYS A 227 5.67 42.18 30.83
C LYS A 227 4.87 42.16 29.52
N SER A 228 4.50 40.98 29.03
CA SER A 228 3.89 40.80 27.70
C SER A 228 2.36 40.71 27.72
N TYR A 229 1.78 40.21 28.82
CA TYR A 229 0.37 39.82 28.88
C TYR A 229 -0.45 40.59 29.90
N TYR A 230 0.17 41.28 30.86
CA TYR A 230 -0.53 41.90 31.98
C TYR A 230 -1.49 42.99 31.51
N ASP A 231 -2.77 42.80 31.84
CA ASP A 231 -3.84 43.78 31.70
C ASP A 231 -4.29 44.21 33.10
N PRO A 232 -4.06 45.47 33.53
CA PRO A 232 -4.43 45.94 34.86
C PRO A 232 -5.94 45.94 35.12
N SER A 233 -6.78 45.88 34.08
CA SER A 233 -8.23 45.84 34.25
C SER A 233 -8.75 44.45 34.64
N LEU A 234 -7.99 43.39 34.35
CA LEU A 234 -8.41 42.00 34.52
C LEU A 234 -7.48 41.22 35.45
N ASP A 235 -6.17 41.35 35.26
CA ASP A 235 -5.18 40.49 35.86
C ASP A 235 -4.77 40.96 37.26
N LYS A 236 -4.39 40.01 38.12
CA LYS A 236 -3.88 40.27 39.46
C LYS A 236 -2.44 39.81 39.56
N ILE A 237 -1.59 40.66 40.15
CA ILE A 237 -0.22 40.32 40.47
C ILE A 237 -0.15 39.98 41.96
N LEU A 238 0.46 38.84 42.30
CA LEU A 238 0.80 38.47 43.66
C LEU A 238 2.32 38.47 43.81
N ASN A 239 2.87 39.65 44.11
CA ASN A 239 4.29 39.86 44.37
C ASN A 239 4.45 41.03 45.36
N PRO A 240 4.84 40.79 46.62
CA PRO A 240 4.91 41.84 47.65
C PRO A 240 5.91 42.95 47.36
N LEU A 241 6.81 42.75 46.38
CA LEU A 241 7.78 43.76 45.94
C LEU A 241 7.29 44.59 44.74
N ASP A 242 6.11 44.27 44.18
CA ASP A 242 5.50 45.02 43.08
C ASP A 242 4.42 45.96 43.62
N SER A 243 4.46 47.24 43.24
CA SER A 243 3.47 48.24 43.69
C SER A 243 2.05 47.96 43.19
N ARG A 244 1.91 47.12 42.16
CA ARG A 244 0.62 46.68 41.59
C ARG A 244 0.08 45.43 42.27
N CYS A 245 0.76 44.90 43.29
CA CYS A 245 0.34 43.69 43.99
C CYS A 245 -1.09 43.84 44.51
N ALA A 246 -1.90 42.81 44.29
CA ALA A 246 -3.21 42.73 44.93
C ALA A 246 -3.03 42.65 46.44
N ALA A 247 -3.89 43.35 47.19
CA ALA A 247 -3.96 43.25 48.64
C ALA A 247 -4.55 41.89 49.00
N TRP A 248 -3.66 40.92 49.23
CA TRP A 248 -4.04 39.56 49.61
C TRP A 248 -3.83 39.37 51.11
N ASP A 249 -4.84 38.80 51.76
CA ASP A 249 -4.85 38.52 53.19
C ASP A 249 -5.14 37.03 53.39
N LEU A 250 -4.08 36.28 53.72
CA LEU A 250 -4.14 34.84 53.93
C LEU A 250 -5.21 34.45 54.95
N TRP A 251 -5.39 35.24 56.01
CA TRP A 251 -6.34 34.91 57.08
C TRP A 251 -7.79 34.91 56.58
N LYS A 252 -8.08 35.66 55.52
CA LYS A 252 -9.42 35.68 54.89
C LYS A 252 -9.71 34.45 54.03
N GLU A 253 -8.68 33.71 53.63
CA GLU A 253 -8.83 32.44 52.90
C GLU A 253 -9.17 31.28 53.85
N CYS A 254 -8.83 31.40 55.14
CA CYS A 254 -9.08 30.38 56.16
C CYS A 254 -10.47 30.55 56.80
N LEU A 255 -11.52 30.04 56.16
CA LEU A 255 -12.90 30.15 56.68
C LEU A 255 -13.26 29.04 57.68
N THR A 256 -12.56 27.91 57.59
CA THR A 256 -12.81 26.72 58.41
C THR A 256 -11.51 26.16 58.99
N LEU A 257 -11.62 25.33 60.03
CA LEU A 257 -10.45 24.68 60.66
C LEU A 257 -9.60 23.87 59.64
N PRO A 258 -10.19 23.07 58.73
CA PRO A 258 -9.42 22.40 57.69
C PRO A 258 -8.65 23.34 56.74
N ASP A 259 -9.14 24.57 56.51
CA ASP A 259 -8.42 25.53 55.66
C ASP A 259 -7.11 25.97 56.33
N PHE A 260 -7.13 26.18 57.65
CA PHE A 260 -5.91 26.46 58.43
C PHE A 260 -4.92 25.31 58.36
N ASP A 261 -5.38 24.06 58.46
CA ASP A 261 -4.51 22.88 58.34
C ASP A 261 -3.91 22.78 56.93
N ASN A 262 -4.71 22.96 55.87
CA ASN A 262 -4.22 22.91 54.48
C ASN A 262 -3.19 24.01 54.17
N ILE A 263 -3.48 25.24 54.61
CA ILE A 263 -2.58 26.38 54.42
C ILE A 263 -1.30 26.19 55.22
N SER A 264 -1.38 25.71 56.47
CA SER A 264 -0.19 25.46 57.29
C SER A 264 0.74 24.42 56.66
N ASN A 265 0.20 23.34 56.09
CA ASN A 265 0.98 22.32 55.37
C ASN A 265 1.63 22.87 54.08
N THR A 266 1.02 23.86 53.45
CA THR A 266 1.57 24.51 52.25
C THR A 266 2.67 25.51 52.59
N LEU A 267 2.50 26.30 53.66
CA LEU A 267 3.45 27.33 54.08
C LEU A 267 4.67 26.78 54.80
N ILE A 268 4.45 25.74 55.61
CA ILE A 268 5.48 25.04 56.36
C ILE A 268 5.51 23.62 55.78
N PRO A 269 6.12 23.45 54.58
CA PRO A 269 6.22 22.13 53.99
C PRO A 269 6.99 21.24 54.96
N MET A 270 6.42 20.07 55.26
CA MET A 270 7.10 19.04 56.03
C MET A 270 8.42 18.73 55.33
N GLY A 271 9.53 18.89 56.04
CA GLY A 271 10.84 18.52 55.50
C GLY A 271 10.78 17.07 55.02
N THR A 272 10.98 16.86 53.73
CA THR A 272 11.21 15.53 53.18
C THR A 272 12.45 14.98 53.89
N LYS A 273 12.25 14.04 54.80
CA LYS A 273 13.31 13.11 55.19
C LYS A 273 13.60 12.29 53.93
N GLU A 274 14.55 12.76 53.12
CA GLU A 274 15.38 11.89 52.29
C GLU A 274 16.37 11.15 53.20
#